data_AF-A0A0D6DSY6-F1
#
_entry.id   AF-A0A0D6DSY6-F1
#
_cell.length_a   1.000
_cell.length_b   1.000
_cell.length_c   1.000
_cell.angle_alpha   90.00
_cell.angle_beta   90.00
_cell.angle_gamma   90.00
#
_symmetry.space_group_name_H-M   'P 1'
#
loop_
_entity.id
_entity.type
_entity.pdbx_description
1 polymer ?
#
loop_
_entity_poly.entity_id
_entity_poly.type
_entity_poly.pdbx_seq_one_letter_code
_entity_poly.pdbx_strand_id
1 'polypeptide(L)' 'ARERQDRKRNLNIYIPDVARAIMETLGEIADESPPKRPRYDKEDEALLEKVNSEEVTEMTFRECLTQHVEL' A
#
# COMPACT_ATOMS: atom_id res chain seq x y z
N ALA A 1 -13.51 18.80 17.65
CA ALA A 1 -12.08 19.18 17.55
C ALA A 1 -11.17 18.08 18.10
N ARG A 2 -11.35 17.64 19.36
CA ARG A 2 -10.48 16.64 20.02
C ARG A 2 -10.53 15.23 19.39
N GLU A 3 -11.72 14.69 19.15
CA GLU A 3 -11.88 13.34 18.57
C GLU A 3 -11.23 13.20 17.17
N ARG A 4 -11.32 14.25 16.33
CA ARG A 4 -10.65 14.24 15.02
C ARG A 4 -9.13 14.22 15.15
N GLN A 5 -8.60 14.94 16.13
CA GLN A 5 -7.16 14.99 16.40
C GLN A 5 -6.66 13.65 16.98
N ASP A 6 -7.42 13.05 17.90
CA ASP A 6 -7.09 11.73 18.46
C ASP A 6 -7.16 10.63 17.39
N ARG A 7 -8.15 10.69 16.50
CA ARG A 7 -8.25 9.79 15.34
C ARG A 7 -7.06 9.95 14.39
N LYS A 8 -6.69 11.19 14.05
CA LYS A 8 -5.52 11.49 13.23
C LYS A 8 -4.23 10.97 13.86
N ARG A 9 -4.06 11.16 15.17
CA ARG A 9 -2.91 10.66 15.94
C ARG A 9 -2.85 9.13 15.92
N ASN A 10 -3.99 8.46 16.12
CA ASN A 10 -4.05 7.00 16.07
C ASN A 10 -3.70 6.49 14.67
N LEU A 11 -4.25 7.08 13.62
CA LEU A 11 -3.93 6.69 12.24
C LEU A 11 -2.43 6.84 11.95
N ASN A 12 -1.83 7.98 12.31
CA ASN A 12 -0.39 8.20 12.14
C ASN A 12 0.50 7.16 12.85
N ILE A 13 0.06 6.61 13.99
CA ILE A 13 0.80 5.57 14.71
C ILE A 13 0.83 4.26 13.90
N TYR A 14 -0.26 3.93 13.19
CA TYR A 14 -0.39 2.66 12.47
C TYR A 14 0.10 2.70 11.02
N ILE A 15 0.34 3.88 10.44
CA ILE A 15 0.81 4.01 9.04
C ILE A 15 2.02 3.12 8.74
N PRO A 16 3.09 3.05 9.56
CA PRO A 16 4.23 2.19 9.25
C PRO A 16 3.85 0.71 9.16
N ASP A 17 3.06 0.21 10.11
CA ASP A 17 2.64 -1.20 10.13
C ASP A 17 1.73 -1.54 8.95
N VAL A 18 0.83 -0.63 8.59
CA VAL A 18 -0.09 -0.80 7.45
C VAL A 18 0.66 -0.74 6.12
N ALA A 19 1.59 0.20 5.95
CA ALA A 19 2.40 0.32 4.74
C ALA A 19 3.23 -0.95 4.49
N ARG A 20 3.84 -1.48 5.55
CA ARG A 20 4.57 -2.75 5.48
C ARG A 20 3.66 -3.91 5.10
N ALA A 21 2.52 -4.07 5.76
CA ALA A 21 1.59 -5.17 5.47
C ALA A 21 1.07 -5.15 4.03
N ILE A 22 0.80 -3.95 3.48
CA ILE A 22 0.41 -3.78 2.08
C ILE A 22 1.55 -4.22 1.16
N MET A 23 2.78 -3.75 1.41
CA MET A 23 3.93 -4.08 0.57
C MET A 23 4.26 -5.59 0.60
N GLU A 24 4.22 -6.22 1.77
CA GLU A 24 4.42 -7.67 1.93
C GLU A 24 3.38 -8.44 1.12
N THR A 25 2.10 -8.08 1.25
CA THR A 25 1.00 -8.73 0.51
C THR A 25 1.15 -8.56 -1.00
N LEU A 26 1.49 -7.36 -1.47
CA LEU A 26 1.68 -7.11 -2.90
C LEU A 26 2.91 -7.82 -3.46
N GLY A 27 3.99 -7.90 -2.68
CA GLY A 27 5.19 -8.67 -3.04
C GLY A 27 4.87 -10.15 -3.21
N GLU A 28 4.12 -10.75 -2.26
CA GLU A 28 3.66 -12.14 -2.37
C GLU A 28 2.84 -12.38 -3.65
N ILE A 29 1.93 -11.46 -3.98
CA ILE A 29 1.09 -11.55 -5.18
C ILE A 29 1.92 -11.38 -6.46
N ALA A 30 2.90 -10.48 -6.46
CA ALA A 30 3.73 -10.17 -7.62
C ALA A 30 4.79 -11.25 -7.92
N ASP A 31 5.24 -11.97 -6.89
CA ASP A 31 6.15 -13.12 -6.99
C ASP A 31 5.43 -14.42 -7.41
N GLU A 32 4.12 -14.56 -7.12
CA GLU A 32 3.33 -15.66 -7.66
C GLU A 32 3.34 -15.63 -9.20
N SER A 33 3.82 -16.70 -9.83
CA SER A 33 3.82 -16.84 -11.30
C SER A 33 2.44 -16.47 -11.88
N PRO A 34 2.37 -15.74 -13.00
CA PRO A 34 1.13 -15.14 -13.46
C PRO A 34 0.03 -16.20 -13.54
N PRO A 35 -1.11 -15.97 -12.87
CA PRO A 35 -2.16 -16.97 -12.80
C PRO A 35 -2.61 -17.33 -14.22
N LYS A 36 -2.97 -18.61 -14.45
CA LYS A 36 -3.42 -19.12 -15.77
C LYS A 36 -4.65 -18.39 -16.34
N ARG A 37 -5.27 -17.51 -15.56
CA ARG A 37 -6.35 -16.59 -15.93
C ARG A 37 -6.05 -15.24 -15.29
N PRO A 38 -6.36 -14.10 -15.95
CA PRO A 38 -6.24 -12.79 -15.32
C PRO A 38 -7.13 -12.79 -14.07
N ARG A 39 -6.51 -12.72 -12.89
CA ARG A 39 -7.21 -12.61 -11.60
C ARG A 39 -7.55 -11.16 -11.26
N TYR A 40 -6.90 -10.23 -11.94
CA TYR A 40 -6.87 -8.81 -11.66
C TYR A 40 -7.27 -8.04 -12.92
N ASP A 41 -7.75 -6.82 -12.75
CA ASP A 41 -7.94 -5.93 -13.89
C ASP A 41 -6.61 -5.32 -14.35
N LYS A 42 -6.64 -4.53 -15.43
CA LYS A 42 -5.43 -3.94 -16.01
C LYS A 42 -4.74 -2.93 -15.07
N GLU A 43 -5.49 -2.29 -14.18
CA GLU A 43 -4.95 -1.29 -13.26
C GLU A 43 -4.18 -1.98 -12.14
N ASP A 44 -4.76 -3.05 -11.60
CA ASP A 44 -4.14 -3.93 -10.62
C ASP A 44 -2.88 -4.63 -11.18
N GLU A 45 -2.92 -5.13 -12.44
CA GLU A 45 -1.73 -5.70 -13.11
C GLU A 45 -0.59 -4.68 -13.23
N ALA A 46 -0.90 -3.42 -13.58
CA ALA A 46 0.10 -2.36 -13.68
C ALA A 46 0.68 -1.97 -12.31
N LEU A 47 -0.09 -2.09 -11.23
CA LEU A 47 0.43 -1.88 -9.88
C LEU A 47 1.41 -3.01 -9.49
N LEU A 48 1.06 -4.27 -9.77
CA LEU A 48 1.93 -5.42 -9.49
C LEU A 48 3.24 -5.36 -10.29
N GLU A 49 3.20 -4.91 -11.55
CA GLU A 49 4.41 -4.67 -12.35
C GLU A 49 5.32 -3.62 -11.68
N LYS A 50 4.75 -2.53 -11.17
CA LYS A 50 5.50 -1.48 -10.46
C LYS A 50 6.06 -1.93 -9.11
N VAL A 51 5.40 -2.89 -8.46
CA VAL A 51 5.92 -3.54 -7.24
C VAL A 51 7.12 -4.41 -7.60
N ASN A 52 7.03 -5.20 -8.67
CA ASN A 52 8.14 -6.02 -9.18
C ASN A 52 9.33 -5.20 -9.71
N SER A 53 9.08 -4.01 -10.26
CA SER A 53 10.14 -3.10 -10.72
C SER A 53 10.72 -2.20 -9.62
N GLU A 54 10.27 -2.36 -8.37
CA GLU A 54 10.64 -1.52 -7.21
C GLU A 54 10.28 -0.02 -7.38
N GLU A 55 9.44 0.34 -8.35
CA GLU A 55 8.90 1.70 -8.50
C GLU A 55 7.90 2.05 -7.39
N VAL A 56 7.17 1.05 -6.90
CA VAL A 56 6.32 1.14 -5.72
C VAL A 56 6.99 0.38 -4.58
N THR A 57 7.21 1.08 -3.48
CA THR A 57 7.87 0.54 -2.28
C THR A 57 7.03 0.81 -1.03
N GLU A 58 7.43 0.23 0.11
CA GLU A 58 6.84 0.58 1.42
C GLU A 58 6.85 2.10 1.66
N MET A 59 7.91 2.79 1.23
CA MET A 59 8.04 4.24 1.39
C MET A 59 6.96 4.99 0.58
N THR A 60 6.66 4.53 -0.63
CA THR A 60 5.57 5.07 -1.47
C THR A 60 4.22 5.00 -0.74
N PHE A 61 3.90 3.86 -0.11
CA PHE A 61 2.67 3.71 0.66
C PHE A 61 2.67 4.55 1.93
N ARG A 62 3.81 4.61 2.64
CA ARG A 62 3.95 5.42 3.85
C ARG A 62 3.69 6.90 3.57
N GLU A 63 4.28 7.44 2.50
CA GLU A 63 4.07 8.83 2.09
C GLU A 63 2.62 9.09 1.68
N CYS A 64 2.02 8.21 0.88
CA CYS A 64 0.63 8.34 0.43
C CYS A 64 -0.36 8.32 1.61
N LEU A 65 -0.22 7.36 2.53
CA LEU A 65 -1.06 7.25 3.72
C LEU A 65 -0.88 8.44 4.66
N THR A 66 0.35 8.94 4.80
CA THR A 66 0.62 10.14 5.61
C THR A 66 -0.08 11.36 5.02
N GLN A 67 0.06 11.60 3.71
CA GLN A 67 -0.64 12.71 3.04
C GLN A 67 -2.16 12.59 3.21
N HIS A 68 -2.74 11.39 3.06
CA HIS A 68 -4.17 11.18 3.22
C HIS A 68 -4.69 11.46 4.64
N VAL A 69 -3.91 11.12 5.66
CA VAL A 69 -4.27 11.38 7.07
C VAL A 69 -4.02 12.85 7.45
N GLU A 70 -3.10 13.51 6.74
CA GLU A 70 -2.73 14.89 7.01
C GLU A 70 -3.64 15.94 6.35
N LEU A 71 -4.12 15.66 5.14
CA LEU A 71 -5.07 16.45 4.35
C LEU A 71 -6.51 16.37 4.89
#